data_AF-A0A7S7S2M6-F1
#
_entry.id   AF-A0A7S7S2M6-F1
#
_cell.length_a   1.000
_cell.length_b   1.000
_cell.length_c   1.000
_cell.angle_alpha   90.00
_cell.angle_beta   90.00
_cell.angle_gamma   90.00
#
_symmetry.space_group_name_H-M   'P 1'
#
loop_
_entity.id
_entity.type
_entity.pdbx_description
1 polymer ?
#
loop_
_entity_poly.entity_id
_entity_poly.type
_entity_poly.pdbx_seq_one_letter_code
_entity_poly.pdbx_strand_id
1 'polypeptide(L)'
;MRLFVLKGIIFFQLFAIFPTEASSRYFDIPAWPGDEESCPIPGHIKNNRGVFISPAKSEGVDWVGVLPGDGLASVVAFEKAVFVLTEENSKTRGFLISCIYTTSEGRYLRMRPNTGNKNDGIMWIVRSSSWKRSGDFSSKTILECADKGDRACGFFLK
;
A
#
# COMPACT_ATOMS: atom_id res chain seq x y z
N MET A 1 -24.57 29.79 -77.60
CA MET A 1 -25.97 29.35 -77.32
C MET A 1 -25.91 27.87 -76.96
N ARG A 2 -26.41 27.34 -75.85
CA ARG A 2 -27.31 27.82 -74.80
C ARG A 2 -26.96 27.03 -73.53
N LEU A 3 -27.15 27.70 -72.41
CA LEU A 3 -27.12 27.14 -71.07
C LEU A 3 -28.05 25.93 -70.94
N PHE A 4 -27.63 24.92 -70.18
CA PHE A 4 -28.54 24.12 -69.38
C PHE A 4 -28.13 24.21 -67.91
N VAL A 5 -29.04 24.80 -67.16
CA VAL A 5 -29.01 25.02 -65.73
C VAL A 5 -29.79 23.89 -65.05
N LEU A 6 -29.39 23.61 -63.81
CA LEU A 6 -30.20 23.04 -62.72
C LEU A 6 -30.27 21.51 -62.59
N LYS A 7 -29.60 21.01 -61.54
CA LYS A 7 -30.06 20.07 -60.49
C LYS A 7 -28.81 19.77 -59.66
N GLY A 8 -28.64 20.34 -58.47
CA GLY A 8 -29.46 20.02 -57.31
C GLY A 8 -28.88 18.76 -56.68
N ILE A 9 -28.20 18.93 -55.54
CA ILE A 9 -28.17 18.05 -54.36
C ILE A 9 -26.87 18.36 -53.59
N ILE A 10 -27.09 19.03 -52.46
CA ILE A 10 -26.17 19.21 -51.35
C ILE A 10 -25.80 17.81 -50.84
N PHE A 11 -24.51 17.46 -50.81
CA PHE A 11 -24.04 16.29 -50.08
C PHE A 11 -23.03 16.74 -49.02
N PHE A 12 -23.60 17.18 -47.89
CA PHE A 12 -22.94 17.25 -46.60
C PHE A 12 -22.67 15.81 -46.17
N GLN A 13 -21.41 15.35 -46.24
CA GLN A 13 -20.95 14.11 -45.60
C GLN A 13 -19.93 14.54 -44.55
N LEU A 14 -20.40 14.75 -43.33
CA LEU A 14 -20.22 13.80 -42.22
C LEU A 14 -18.74 13.64 -41.85
N PHE A 15 -18.24 14.61 -41.08
CA PHE A 15 -17.21 14.34 -40.09
C PHE A 15 -17.78 13.36 -39.07
N ALA A 16 -17.68 12.06 -39.35
CA ALA A 16 -17.82 11.04 -38.33
C ALA A 16 -16.56 11.10 -37.45
N ILE A 17 -16.56 12.01 -36.49
CA ILE A 17 -15.64 11.94 -35.35
C ILE A 17 -16.16 10.77 -34.52
N PHE A 18 -15.60 9.58 -34.73
CA PHE A 18 -15.75 8.50 -33.79
C PHE A 18 -15.06 8.95 -32.49
N PRO A 19 -15.77 9.11 -31.36
CA PRO A 19 -15.07 9.16 -30.09
C PRO A 19 -14.44 7.78 -29.93
N THR A 20 -13.13 7.67 -30.15
CA THR A 20 -12.36 6.59 -29.56
C THR A 20 -12.45 6.81 -28.05
N GLU A 21 -13.43 6.18 -27.41
CA GLU A 21 -13.39 5.97 -25.97
C GLU A 21 -12.12 5.15 -25.73
N ALA A 22 -11.07 5.84 -25.28
CA ALA A 22 -9.91 5.20 -24.72
C ALA A 22 -10.39 4.48 -23.45
N SER A 23 -10.82 3.23 -23.61
CA SER A 23 -11.07 2.29 -22.53
C SER A 23 -9.72 2.03 -21.85
N SER A 24 -9.39 2.91 -20.91
CA SER A 24 -8.28 2.77 -20.00
C SER A 24 -8.57 1.54 -19.12
N ARG A 25 -8.08 0.37 -19.52
CA ARG A 25 -7.94 -0.82 -18.65
C ARG A 25 -6.87 -0.63 -17.56
N TYR A 26 -6.62 0.61 -17.15
CA TYR A 26 -5.49 0.96 -16.29
C TYR A 26 -5.81 0.76 -14.79
N PHE A 27 -7.08 0.59 -14.40
CA PHE A 27 -7.45 0.40 -13.00
C PHE A 27 -8.57 -0.61 -12.78
N ASP A 28 -8.35 -1.87 -13.15
CA ASP A 28 -9.03 -2.99 -12.47
C ASP A 28 -8.33 -3.22 -11.11
N ILE A 29 -8.27 -2.19 -10.26
CA ILE A 29 -8.00 -2.40 -8.84
C ILE A 29 -9.36 -2.78 -8.25
N PRO A 30 -9.54 -4.00 -7.71
CA PRO A 30 -10.78 -4.33 -7.01
C PRO A 30 -11.05 -3.22 -6.01
N ALA A 31 -12.27 -2.67 -5.99
CA ALA A 31 -12.67 -1.72 -4.97
C ALA A 31 -12.61 -2.45 -3.62
N TRP A 32 -11.46 -2.37 -2.96
CA TRP A 32 -11.25 -2.97 -1.65
C TRP A 32 -11.94 -2.07 -0.62
N PRO A 33 -12.82 -2.61 0.23
CA PRO A 33 -13.53 -1.82 1.23
C PRO A 33 -12.65 -1.46 2.45
N GLY A 34 -11.35 -1.76 2.40
CA GLY A 34 -10.41 -1.51 3.49
C GLY A 34 -9.64 -0.21 3.28
N ASP A 35 -9.16 0.39 4.36
CA ASP A 35 -8.34 1.59 4.30
C ASP A 35 -6.92 1.26 3.85
N GLU A 36 -6.35 2.16 3.05
CA GLU A 36 -4.94 2.04 2.67
C GLU A 36 -4.03 2.45 3.82
N GLU A 37 -3.38 1.46 4.40
CA GLU A 37 -2.43 1.56 5.50
C GLU A 37 -0.98 1.52 5.05
N SER A 38 -0.10 1.98 5.95
CA SER A 38 1.35 1.88 5.79
C SER A 38 2.05 1.94 7.15
N CYS A 39 3.30 1.48 7.19
CA CYS A 39 4.15 1.63 8.37
C CYS A 39 4.15 3.08 8.89
N PRO A 40 3.97 3.31 10.21
CA PRO A 40 4.06 4.63 10.80
C PRO A 40 5.40 5.32 10.57
N ILE A 41 5.35 6.64 10.43
CA ILE A 41 6.56 7.46 10.39
C ILE A 41 7.18 7.45 11.81
N PRO A 42 8.51 7.29 11.96
CA PRO A 42 9.17 7.23 13.26
C PRO A 42 8.74 8.31 14.26
N GLY A 43 8.63 9.57 13.81
CA GLY A 43 8.24 10.70 14.66
C GLY A 43 6.79 10.68 15.16
N HIS A 44 5.93 9.82 14.61
CA HIS A 44 4.54 9.66 15.07
C HIS A 44 4.39 8.55 16.11
N ILE A 45 5.42 7.73 16.31
CA ILE A 45 5.40 6.62 17.26
C ILE A 45 5.73 7.14 18.65
N LYS A 46 4.77 7.04 19.56
CA LYS A 46 4.92 7.46 20.96
C LYS A 46 5.30 6.27 21.82
N ASN A 47 6.33 6.45 22.65
CA ASN A 47 6.71 5.47 23.67
C ASN A 47 6.05 5.83 25.01
N ASN A 48 5.34 4.87 25.60
CA ASN A 48 4.89 4.92 26.97
C ASN A 48 5.43 3.70 27.72
N ARG A 49 6.57 3.89 28.40
CA ARG A 49 7.22 2.87 29.26
C ARG A 49 7.43 1.52 28.56
N GLY A 50 7.97 1.55 27.34
CA GLY A 50 8.29 0.36 26.55
C GLY A 50 7.14 -0.14 25.67
N VAL A 51 5.96 0.49 25.75
CA VAL A 51 4.84 0.28 24.82
C VAL A 51 4.82 1.40 23.80
N PHE A 52 5.03 1.06 22.54
CA PHE A 52 5.10 1.98 21.42
C PHE A 52 3.78 1.97 20.67
N ILE A 53 3.18 3.15 20.48
CA ILE A 53 1.85 3.31 19.87
C ILE A 53 1.87 4.40 18.80
N SER A 54 1.22 4.15 17.67
CA SER A 54 0.86 5.17 16.69
C SER A 54 -0.55 4.89 16.18
N PRO A 55 -1.41 5.91 15.98
CA PRO A 55 -2.71 5.69 15.38
C PRO A 55 -2.56 5.11 13.96
N ALA A 56 -3.43 4.16 13.60
CA ALA A 56 -3.64 3.79 12.21
C ALA A 56 -4.65 4.78 11.56
N LYS A 57 -4.82 4.69 10.25
CA LYS A 57 -5.93 5.37 9.55
C LYS A 57 -7.23 4.60 9.72
N SER A 58 -7.17 3.27 9.76
CA SER A 58 -8.29 2.39 10.04
C SER A 58 -8.89 2.68 11.41
N GLU A 59 -10.20 2.91 11.44
CA GLU A 59 -10.92 3.25 12.66
C GLU A 59 -10.78 2.15 13.72
N GLY A 60 -10.44 2.56 14.95
CA GLY A 60 -10.28 1.64 16.07
C GLY A 60 -9.03 0.75 16.02
N VAL A 61 -8.09 1.01 15.11
CA VAL A 61 -6.82 0.30 14.99
C VAL A 61 -5.66 1.21 15.39
N ASP A 62 -4.78 0.70 16.25
CA ASP A 62 -3.50 1.32 16.57
C ASP A 62 -2.36 0.42 16.13
N TRP A 63 -1.25 1.02 15.70
CA TRP A 63 0.01 0.33 15.59
C TRP A 63 0.63 0.16 16.96
N VAL A 64 0.98 -1.08 17.32
CA VAL A 64 1.53 -1.41 18.64
C VAL A 64 2.83 -2.18 18.48
N GLY A 65 3.83 -1.78 19.27
CA GLY A 65 5.08 -2.53 19.48
C GLY A 65 5.44 -2.54 20.96
N VAL A 66 6.14 -3.58 21.40
CA VAL A 66 6.60 -3.69 22.79
C VAL A 66 8.09 -3.98 22.78
N LEU A 67 8.84 -3.19 23.53
CA LEU A 67 10.25 -3.38 23.75
C LEU A 67 10.52 -3.28 25.26
N PRO A 68 10.80 -4.39 25.95
CA PRO A 68 11.04 -4.36 27.40
C PRO A 68 12.27 -3.52 27.71
N GLY A 69 12.13 -2.56 28.62
CA GLY A 69 13.15 -1.59 28.96
C GLY A 69 12.63 -0.54 29.94
N ASP A 70 13.55 0.27 30.44
CA ASP A 70 13.42 1.18 31.57
C ASP A 70 13.14 2.64 31.18
N GLY A 71 13.10 2.99 29.89
CA GLY A 71 13.10 4.40 29.53
C GLY A 71 12.64 4.81 28.14
N LEU A 72 12.60 6.14 28.01
CA LEU A 72 11.98 7.03 27.01
C LEU A 72 12.56 6.91 25.58
N ALA A 73 13.05 5.74 25.17
CA ALA A 73 13.62 5.50 23.86
C ALA A 73 12.68 6.02 22.77
N SER A 74 13.22 6.85 21.88
CA SER A 74 12.50 7.36 20.72
C SER A 74 12.77 6.46 19.51
N VAL A 75 11.82 6.40 18.59
CA VAL A 75 12.01 5.68 17.32
C VAL A 75 12.72 6.62 16.35
N VAL A 76 13.89 6.23 15.85
CA VAL A 76 14.74 7.12 15.05
C VAL A 76 14.73 6.80 13.56
N ALA A 77 14.55 5.52 13.19
CA ALA A 77 14.61 5.11 11.80
C ALA A 77 13.65 3.95 11.50
N PHE A 78 13.02 4.01 10.34
CA PHE A 78 12.37 2.86 9.71
C PHE A 78 13.43 2.05 8.95
N GLU A 79 13.44 0.74 9.19
CA GLU A 79 14.37 -0.20 8.54
C GLU A 79 13.68 -0.94 7.40
N LYS A 80 12.62 -1.69 7.72
CA LYS A 80 11.84 -2.44 6.73
C LYS A 80 10.49 -2.90 7.26
N ALA A 81 9.57 -3.15 6.34
CA ALA A 81 8.34 -3.90 6.55
C ALA A 81 8.52 -5.33 6.06
N VAL A 82 7.96 -6.31 6.78
CA VAL A 82 7.96 -7.72 6.40
C VAL A 82 6.53 -8.19 6.17
N PHE A 83 6.30 -8.81 5.01
CA PHE A 83 5.00 -9.30 4.59
C PHE A 83 5.13 -10.75 4.10
N VAL A 84 4.18 -11.60 4.45
CA VAL A 84 4.17 -13.02 4.08
C VAL A 84 2.97 -13.30 3.21
N LEU A 85 3.21 -13.75 1.99
CA LEU A 85 2.19 -14.12 1.02
C LEU A 85 1.45 -15.39 1.46
N THR A 86 0.14 -15.46 1.20
CA THR A 86 -0.67 -16.66 1.51
C THR A 86 -0.34 -17.85 0.62
N GLU A 87 0.18 -17.58 -0.59
CA GLU A 87 0.46 -18.57 -1.62
C GLU A 87 1.75 -18.18 -2.36
N GLU A 88 2.56 -19.15 -2.83
CA GLU A 88 3.85 -18.89 -3.51
C GLU A 88 3.70 -18.10 -4.82
N ASN A 89 2.53 -18.23 -5.48
CA ASN A 89 2.23 -17.54 -6.74
C ASN A 89 1.45 -16.23 -6.54
N SER A 90 0.99 -15.94 -5.30
CA SER A 90 0.40 -14.64 -4.97
C SER A 90 1.47 -13.56 -5.06
N LYS A 91 1.13 -12.40 -5.62
CA LYS A 91 2.05 -11.25 -5.68
C LYS A 91 1.71 -10.15 -4.68
N THR A 92 0.51 -10.19 -4.09
CA THR A 92 -0.03 -9.05 -3.34
C THR A 92 -0.80 -9.44 -2.10
N ARG A 93 -1.31 -10.67 -2.00
CA ARG A 93 -2.21 -11.13 -0.94
C ARG A 93 -1.44 -11.89 0.14
N GLY A 94 -1.60 -11.49 1.40
CA GLY A 94 -0.85 -12.06 2.51
C GLY A 94 -1.11 -11.34 3.85
N PHE A 95 -0.10 -11.38 4.72
CA PHE A 95 -0.15 -10.82 6.06
C PHE A 95 1.06 -9.93 6.31
N LEU A 96 0.84 -8.74 6.86
CA LEU A 96 1.92 -7.95 7.42
C LEU A 96 2.39 -8.60 8.73
N ILE A 97 3.67 -8.97 8.79
CA ILE A 97 4.28 -9.53 10.01
C ILE A 97 4.67 -8.41 10.97
N SER A 98 5.41 -7.41 10.45
CA SER A 98 5.83 -6.26 11.25
C SER A 98 6.46 -5.16 10.39
N CYS A 99 6.34 -3.93 10.86
CA CYS A 99 7.26 -2.84 10.53
C CYS A 99 8.40 -2.82 11.56
N ILE A 100 9.64 -2.81 11.10
CA ILE A 100 10.85 -2.87 11.91
C ILE A 100 11.50 -1.49 11.91
N TYR A 101 11.86 -1.03 13.09
CA TYR A 101 12.47 0.26 13.33
C TYR A 101 13.69 0.11 14.24
N THR A 102 14.56 1.11 14.20
CA THR A 102 15.66 1.28 15.15
C THR A 102 15.29 2.39 16.15
N THR A 103 15.56 2.16 17.44
CA THR A 103 15.39 3.16 18.50
C THR A 103 16.67 3.97 18.73
N SER A 104 16.57 5.07 19.47
CA SER A 104 17.73 5.89 19.88
C SER A 104 18.79 5.13 20.68
N GLU A 105 18.43 3.97 21.23
CA GLU A 105 19.31 3.06 21.97
C GLU A 105 19.93 1.97 21.07
N GLY A 106 19.70 2.02 19.76
CA GLY A 106 20.20 1.03 18.80
C GLY A 106 19.46 -0.31 18.84
N ARG A 107 18.29 -0.37 19.47
CA ARG A 107 17.48 -1.59 19.57
C ARG A 107 16.46 -1.66 18.44
N TYR A 108 16.13 -2.87 17.99
CA TYR A 108 15.07 -3.06 17.02
C TYR A 108 13.70 -3.13 17.67
N LEU A 109 12.80 -2.25 17.24
CA LEU A 109 11.38 -2.26 17.58
C LEU A 109 10.58 -2.87 16.44
N ARG A 110 9.72 -3.84 16.75
CA ARG A 110 8.73 -4.37 15.80
C ARG A 110 7.35 -3.82 16.16
N MET A 111 6.69 -3.21 15.19
CA MET A 111 5.31 -2.75 15.31
C MET A 111 4.39 -3.49 14.35
N ARG A 112 3.14 -3.67 14.77
CA ARG A 112 2.06 -4.30 13.99
C ARG A 112 0.73 -3.61 14.28
N PRO A 113 -0.22 -3.57 13.32
CA PRO A 113 -1.55 -3.09 13.61
C PRO A 113 -2.22 -4.02 14.65
N ASN A 114 -2.83 -3.43 15.66
CA ASN A 114 -3.60 -4.11 16.69
C ASN A 114 -5.08 -4.03 16.31
N THR A 115 -5.58 -5.11 15.72
CA THR A 115 -6.96 -5.23 15.22
C THR A 115 -7.92 -5.88 16.23
N GLY A 116 -7.54 -5.95 17.52
CA GLY A 116 -8.44 -6.35 18.61
C GLY A 116 -8.99 -7.77 18.49
N ASN A 117 -8.11 -8.78 18.56
CA ASN A 117 -8.41 -10.22 18.37
C ASN A 117 -8.87 -10.64 16.97
N LYS A 118 -9.08 -9.70 16.04
CA LYS A 118 -9.10 -10.00 14.59
C LYS A 118 -7.68 -10.20 14.10
N ASN A 119 -6.96 -11.13 14.71
CA ASN A 119 -5.64 -11.53 14.24
C ASN A 119 -5.81 -11.89 12.76
N ASP A 120 -4.93 -11.36 11.91
CA ASP A 120 -4.66 -11.96 10.61
C ASP A 120 -5.77 -11.78 9.56
N GLY A 121 -6.40 -10.60 9.53
CA GLY A 121 -7.11 -10.18 8.31
C GLY A 121 -6.14 -10.23 7.13
N ILE A 122 -6.50 -10.98 6.08
CA ILE A 122 -5.70 -10.99 4.85
C ILE A 122 -5.63 -9.57 4.29
N MET A 123 -4.43 -9.14 3.95
CA MET A 123 -4.11 -7.81 3.44
C MET A 123 -3.71 -7.88 1.96
N TRP A 124 -3.80 -6.74 1.27
CA TRP A 124 -3.39 -6.59 -0.12
C TRP A 124 -2.38 -5.47 -0.29
N ILE A 125 -1.23 -5.75 -0.88
CA ILE A 125 -0.23 -4.74 -1.23
C ILE A 125 -0.77 -3.78 -2.30
N VAL A 126 -0.64 -2.47 -2.07
CA VAL A 126 -1.10 -1.41 -2.99
C VAL A 126 0.01 -0.91 -3.93
N ARG A 127 1.28 -1.10 -3.55
CA ARG A 127 2.48 -0.64 -4.29
C ARG A 127 3.51 -1.74 -4.48
N SER A 128 3.19 -2.73 -5.30
CA SER A 128 4.01 -3.94 -5.47
C SER A 128 5.47 -3.68 -5.85
N SER A 129 5.79 -2.55 -6.49
CA SER A 129 7.17 -2.16 -6.82
C SER A 129 8.07 -1.88 -5.61
N SER A 130 7.49 -1.43 -4.48
CA SER A 130 8.25 -1.17 -3.24
C SER A 130 8.49 -2.45 -2.43
N TRP A 131 7.77 -3.54 -2.76
CA TRP A 131 7.89 -4.84 -2.10
C TRP A 131 8.75 -5.79 -2.93
N LYS A 132 9.83 -6.28 -2.35
CA LYS A 132 10.80 -7.19 -3.00
C LYS A 132 10.83 -8.50 -2.23
N ARG A 133 11.17 -9.61 -2.90
CA ARG A 133 11.45 -10.86 -2.19
C ARG A 133 12.61 -10.63 -1.22
N SER A 134 12.46 -11.12 0.00
CA SER A 134 13.53 -11.03 0.99
C SER A 134 14.76 -11.79 0.49
N GLY A 135 15.95 -11.19 0.67
CA GLY A 135 17.22 -11.89 0.50
C GLY A 135 17.66 -12.65 1.76
N ASP A 136 17.07 -12.32 2.91
CA ASP A 136 17.45 -12.87 4.22
C ASP A 136 16.83 -14.26 4.46
N PHE A 137 15.79 -14.61 3.70
CA PHE A 137 15.07 -15.86 3.84
C PHE A 137 15.08 -16.66 2.52
N SER A 138 15.20 -17.98 2.62
CA SER A 138 15.08 -18.88 1.46
C SER A 138 13.65 -18.98 0.91
N SER A 139 12.65 -18.48 1.63
CA SER A 139 11.25 -18.53 1.24
C SER A 139 10.90 -17.48 0.18
N LYS A 140 10.27 -17.92 -0.91
CA LYS A 140 9.76 -17.02 -1.96
C LYS A 140 8.47 -16.28 -1.57
N THR A 141 7.86 -16.64 -0.44
CA THR A 141 6.62 -16.01 0.05
C THR A 141 6.87 -14.79 0.93
N ILE A 142 8.12 -14.54 1.33
CA ILE A 142 8.48 -13.42 2.21
C ILE A 142 8.87 -12.22 1.34
N LEU A 143 8.14 -11.13 1.52
CA LEU A 143 8.41 -9.84 0.91
C LEU A 143 8.90 -8.85 1.96
N GLU A 144 9.81 -7.98 1.54
CA GLU A 144 10.34 -6.87 2.30
C GLU A 144 10.15 -5.56 1.55
N CYS A 145 9.84 -4.51 2.30
CA CYS A 145 9.82 -3.14 1.80
C CYS A 145 10.68 -2.27 2.72
N ALA A 146 11.76 -1.70 2.19
CA ALA A 146 12.67 -0.80 2.91
C ALA A 146 12.57 0.65 2.39
N ASP A 147 11.53 0.93 1.60
CA ASP A 147 11.28 2.26 1.06
C ASP A 147 10.80 3.20 2.17
N LYS A 148 11.53 4.30 2.38
CA LYS A 148 11.29 5.28 3.44
C LYS A 148 10.27 6.36 3.04
N GLY A 149 9.79 6.34 1.80
CA GLY A 149 8.76 7.25 1.34
C GLY A 149 7.45 7.04 2.08
N ASP A 150 6.73 8.14 2.32
CA ASP A 150 5.41 8.09 2.93
C ASP A 150 4.50 7.16 2.12
N ARG A 151 3.84 6.24 2.83
CA ARG A 151 2.95 5.22 2.25
C ARG A 151 3.63 4.21 1.32
N ALA A 152 4.95 4.22 1.13
CA ALA A 152 5.62 3.35 0.15
C ALA A 152 5.39 1.85 0.45
N CYS A 153 5.56 1.44 1.71
CA CYS A 153 5.22 0.11 2.20
C CYS A 153 3.73 -0.03 2.50
N GLY A 154 2.90 0.23 1.48
CA GLY A 154 1.45 0.33 1.61
C GLY A 154 0.70 -0.97 1.36
N PHE A 155 -0.37 -1.18 2.11
CA PHE A 155 -1.29 -2.32 2.01
C PHE A 155 -2.72 -1.91 2.41
N PHE A 156 -3.73 -2.65 1.97
CA PHE A 156 -5.10 -2.51 2.43
C PHE A 156 -5.32 -3.31 3.71
N LEU A 157 -5.87 -2.66 4.73
CA LEU A 157 -6.33 -3.25 5.98
C LEU A 157 -7.87 -3.16 6.04
N LYS A 158 -8.54 -4.25 6.43
CA LYS A 158 -10.00 -4.33 6.53
C LYS A 158 -10.45 -4.44 7.98
#